data_AF-A0A958ZBE3-F1
#
_entry.id   AF-A0A958ZBE3-F1
#
_cell.length_a   1.000
_cell.length_b   1.000
_cell.length_c   1.000
_cell.angle_alpha   90.00
_cell.angle_beta   90.00
_cell.angle_gamma   90.00
#
_symmetry.space_group_name_H-M   'P 1'
#
loop_
_entity.id
_entity.type
_entity.pdbx_description
1 polymer ?
#
loop_
_entity_poly.entity_id
_entity_poly.type
_entity_poly.pdbx_seq_one_letter_code
_entity_poly.pdbx_strand_id
1 'polypeptide(L)' 'MKKVVIAYSGGLDTSFCAKYLSVEKGLEVHAVSVNTGGFTEADIEKIRANAYALGATSYE' A
#
# COMPACT_ATOMS: atom_id res chain seq x y z
N MET A 1 -8.46 8.28 -14.49
CA MET A 1 -7.74 8.62 -13.23
C MET A 1 -6.25 8.48 -13.50
N LYS A 2 -5.38 9.30 -12.89
CA LYS A 2 -3.93 9.08 -13.00
C LYS A 2 -3.55 7.92 -12.07
N LYS A 3 -2.70 7.02 -12.56
CA LYS A 3 -2.27 5.82 -11.82
C LYS A 3 -0.89 6.01 -11.23
N VAL A 4 -0.65 5.43 -10.06
CA VAL A 4 0.67 5.37 -9.44
C VAL A 4 0.88 4.00 -8.81
N VAL A 5 2.06 3.44 -8.97
CA VAL A 5 2.50 2.24 -8.27
C VAL A 5 3.44 2.67 -7.16
N ILE A 6 3.24 2.15 -5.95
CA ILE A 6 4.12 2.41 -4.81
C ILE A 6 4.69 1.10 -4.26
N ALA A 7 6.00 1.11 -3.97
CA ALA A 7 6.58 0.11 -3.10
C ALA A 7 6.08 0.36 -1.68
N TYR A 8 5.32 -0.58 -1.14
CA TYR A 8 4.62 -0.44 0.13
C TYR A 8 5.16 -1.47 1.10
N SER A 9 5.60 -1.05 2.29
CA SER A 9 6.11 -1.97 3.32
C SER A 9 5.15 -2.11 4.52
N GLY A 10 4.06 -1.35 4.53
CA GLY A 10 3.21 -1.20 5.70
C GLY A 10 3.79 -0.30 6.80
N GLY A 11 4.97 0.28 6.58
CA GLY A 11 5.58 1.26 7.49
C GLY A 11 4.88 2.62 7.44
N LEU A 12 5.24 3.51 8.37
CA LEU A 12 4.64 4.85 8.52
C LEU A 12 4.71 5.65 7.22
N ASP A 13 5.89 5.75 6.61
CA ASP A 13 6.10 6.59 5.42
C ASP A 13 5.29 6.10 4.23
N THR A 14 5.34 4.80 3.95
CA THR A 14 4.58 4.21 2.83
C THR A 14 3.06 4.26 3.07
N SER A 15 2.63 4.18 4.34
CA SER A 15 1.22 4.34 4.73
C SER A 15 0.72 5.76 4.52
N PHE A 16 1.52 6.75 4.91
CA PHE A 16 1.23 8.15 4.63
C PHE A 16 1.13 8.39 3.13
N CYS A 17 2.10 7.90 2.33
CA CYS A 17 2.08 8.04 0.89
C CYS A 17 0.85 7.39 0.26
N ALA A 18 0.46 6.18 0.68
CA ALA A 18 -0.74 5.51 0.17
C ALA A 18 -1.99 6.38 0.38
N LYS A 19 -2.18 6.92 1.59
CA LYS A 19 -3.32 7.78 1.93
C LYS A 19 -3.29 9.11 1.19
N TYR A 20 -2.14 9.77 1.17
CA TYR A 20 -1.98 11.08 0.53
C TYR A 20 -2.22 11.00 -0.98
N LEU A 21 -1.65 9.99 -1.64
CA LEU A 21 -1.79 9.81 -3.09
C LEU A 21 -3.22 9.39 -3.45
N SER A 22 -3.87 8.55 -2.64
CA SER A 22 -5.23 8.10 -2.92
C SER A 22 -6.28 9.17 -2.63
N VAL A 23 -6.24 9.78 -1.44
CA VAL A 23 -7.29 10.70 -0.96
C VAL A 23 -7.01 12.13 -1.36
N GLU A 24 -5.85 12.67 -0.99
CA GLU A 24 -5.55 14.09 -1.20
C GLU A 24 -5.22 14.39 -2.67
N LYS A 25 -4.62 13.44 -3.40
CA LYS A 25 -4.30 13.58 -4.83
C LYS A 25 -5.29 12.90 -5.76
N GLY A 26 -6.22 12.10 -5.26
CA GLY A 26 -7.23 11.43 -6.07
C GLY A 26 -6.64 10.47 -7.13
N LEU A 27 -5.49 9.85 -6.83
CA LEU A 27 -4.83 8.92 -7.74
C LEU A 27 -5.34 7.50 -7.52
N GLU A 28 -5.29 6.70 -8.57
CA GLU A 28 -5.46 5.25 -8.48
C GLU A 28 -4.13 4.64 -8.03
N VAL A 29 -4.06 4.23 -6.76
CA VAL A 29 -2.83 3.74 -6.12
C VAL A 29 -2.79 2.22 -6.18
N HIS A 30 -1.73 1.66 -6.75
CA HIS A 30 -1.44 0.22 -6.68
C HIS A 30 -0.25 0.00 -5.75
N ALA A 31 -0.47 -0.68 -4.64
CA ALA A 31 0.56 -0.98 -3.65
C ALA A 31 1.22 -2.33 -3.98
N VAL A 32 2.53 -2.43 -3.86
CA VAL A 32 3.27 -3.69 -4.06
C VAL A 32 4.27 -3.89 -2.94
N SER A 33 4.29 -5.09 -2.37
CA SER A 33 5.23 -5.52 -1.34
C SER A 33 6.03 -6.73 -1.83
N VAL A 34 7.35 -6.72 -1.61
CA VAL A 34 8.21 -7.87 -1.93
C VAL A 34 8.67 -8.50 -0.62
N ASN A 35 8.24 -9.72 -0.35
CA ASN A 35 8.73 -10.47 0.80
C ASN A 35 10.09 -11.10 0.49
N THR A 36 11.16 -10.57 1.08
CA THR A 36 12.52 -11.08 0.97
C THR A 36 12.90 -12.06 2.10
N GLY A 37 11.90 -12.56 2.84
CA GLY A 37 12.07 -13.46 3.99
C GLY A 37 11.79 -12.82 5.35
N GLY A 38 11.33 -11.57 5.38
CA GLY A 38 11.10 -10.79 6.60
C GLY A 38 9.66 -10.76 7.11
N PHE A 39 8.70 -11.30 6.35
CA PHE A 39 7.28 -11.26 6.71
C PHE A 39 6.69 -12.65 6.78
N THR A 40 5.88 -12.88 7.82
CA THR A 40 4.98 -14.03 7.89
C THR A 40 3.76 -13.80 7.01
N GLU A 41 2.99 -14.84 6.71
CA GLU A 41 1.71 -14.71 6.00
C GLU A 41 0.75 -13.77 6.73
N ALA A 42 0.71 -13.83 8.08
CA ALA A 42 -0.12 -12.95 8.89
C ALA A 42 0.30 -11.48 8.78
N ASP A 43 1.61 -11.20 8.68
CA ASP A 43 2.11 -9.86 8.45
C ASP A 43 1.66 -9.35 7.07
N ILE A 44 1.76 -10.20 6.04
CA ILE A 44 1.34 -9.85 4.67
C ILE A 44 -0.16 -9.52 4.62
N GLU A 45 -1.02 -10.34 5.25
CA GLU A 45 -2.46 -10.05 5.33
C GLU A 45 -2.75 -8.73 6.03
N LYS A 46 -2.02 -8.42 7.11
CA LYS A 46 -2.15 -7.16 7.83
C LYS A 46 -1.72 -5.97 6.97
N ILE A 47 -0.60 -6.09 6.26
CA ILE A 47 -0.09 -5.06 5.35
C ILE A 47 -1.10 -4.82 4.22
N ARG A 48 -1.64 -5.88 3.62
CA ARG A 48 -2.69 -5.82 2.60
C ARG A 48 -3.93 -5.08 3.09
N ALA A 49 -4.47 -5.49 4.25
CA ALA A 49 -5.64 -4.85 4.84
C ALA A 49 -5.42 -3.35 5.10
N ASN A 50 -4.24 -2.98 5.60
CA ASN A 50 -3.86 -1.58 5.81
C ASN A 50 -3.78 -0.80 4.50
N ALA A 51 -3.19 -1.37 3.43
CA ALA A 51 -3.11 -0.71 2.13
C ALA A 51 -4.49 -0.32 1.60
N TYR A 52 -5.46 -1.24 1.67
CA TYR A 52 -6.84 -0.98 1.27
C TYR A 52 -7.53 0.06 2.17
N ALA A 53 -7.35 -0.02 3.49
CA ALA A 53 -7.89 0.97 4.43
C ALA A 53 -7.37 2.39 4.15
N LEU A 54 -6.16 2.50 3.60
CA LEU A 54 -5.52 3.76 3.21
C LEU A 54 -5.84 4.18 1.76
N GLY A 55 -6.70 3.45 1.05
CA GLY A 55 -7.20 3.84 -0.26
C GLY A 55 -6.41 3.31 -1.45
N ALA A 56 -5.56 2.28 -1.27
CA ALA A 56 -5.03 1.54 -2.40
C ALA A 56 -6.16 0.85 -3.17
N THR A 57 -6.08 0.90 -4.50
CA THR A 57 -6.99 0.22 -5.43
C THR A 57 -6.64 -1.26 -5.57
N SER A 58 -5.36 -1.61 -5.52
CA SER A 58 -4.88 -3.00 -5.46
C SER A 58 -3.66 -3.14 -4.58
N TYR A 59 -3.41 -4.37 -4.13
CA TYR A 59 -2.22 -4.75 -3.38
C TYR A 59 -1.72 -6.11 -3.88
N GLU A 60 -0.43 -6.22 -4.18
CA GLU A 60 0.28 -7.50 -4.38
C GLU A 60 1.42 -7.68 -3.38
#